data_AF-A0A415EHS6-F1
#
_entry.id   AF-A0A415EHS6-F1
#
_cell.length_a   1.000
_cell.length_b   1.000
_cell.length_c   1.000
_cell.angle_alpha   90.00
_cell.angle_beta   90.00
_cell.angle_gamma   90.00
#
_symmetry.space_group_name_H-M   'P 1'
#
loop_
_entity.id
_entity.type
_entity.pdbx_description
1 polymer ?
#
loop_
_entity_poly.entity_id
_entity_poly.type
_entity_poly.pdbx_seq_one_letter_code
_entity_poly.pdbx_strand_id
1 'polypeptide(L)'
;MTAKRKIPRYFVLGLAAILSLFLFRVASQGYDLYCVHKETVKTQAKVDSLKKENAQLEQEKENLGDIHYIEKVARNEHNMVGKNEIPLFMIDGKDKAKASGK
;
A
#
# COMPACT_ATOMS: atom_id res chain seq x y z
N MET A 1 50.17 44.16 -26.30
CA MET A 1 50.18 42.82 -26.93
C MET A 1 50.00 41.76 -25.85
N THR A 2 48.80 41.20 -25.69
CA THR A 2 48.52 40.15 -24.70
C THR A 2 48.97 38.80 -25.26
N ALA A 3 50.12 38.32 -24.80
CA ALA A 3 50.63 37.00 -25.19
C ALA A 3 49.66 35.90 -24.71
N LYS A 4 49.05 35.17 -25.64
CA LYS A 4 48.28 33.95 -25.34
C LYS A 4 49.23 32.91 -24.76
N ARG A 5 49.26 32.77 -23.43
CA ARG A 5 49.92 31.66 -22.74
C ARG A 5 49.23 30.35 -23.15
N LYS A 6 49.97 29.47 -23.83
CA LYS A 6 49.50 28.12 -24.17
C LYS A 6 49.55 27.26 -22.91
N ILE A 7 48.41 26.75 -22.48
CA ILE A 7 48.33 25.82 -21.36
C ILE A 7 49.02 24.51 -21.80
N PRO A 8 49.96 23.97 -21.00
CA PRO A 8 50.62 22.71 -21.36
C PRO A 8 49.60 21.57 -21.39
N ARG A 9 49.67 20.70 -22.41
CA ARG A 9 48.70 19.61 -22.63
C ARG A 9 48.58 18.66 -21.43
N TYR A 10 49.68 18.46 -20.69
CA TYR A 10 49.72 17.64 -19.48
C TYR A 10 48.86 18.21 -18.34
N PHE A 11 48.78 19.54 -18.23
CA PHE A 11 47.92 20.20 -17.23
C PHE A 11 46.44 20.02 -17.58
N VAL A 12 46.09 20.10 -18.87
CA VAL A 12 44.71 19.84 -19.33
C VAL A 12 44.32 18.38 -19.10
N LEU A 13 45.23 17.44 -19.37
CA LEU A 13 45.02 16.01 -19.10
C LEU A 13 44.85 15.72 -17.60
N GLY A 14 45.69 16.33 -16.74
CA GLY A 14 45.56 16.22 -15.29
C GLY A 14 44.23 16.76 -14.78
N LEU A 15 43.82 17.93 -15.27
CA LEU A 15 42.53 18.52 -14.91
C LEU A 15 41.35 17.66 -15.38
N ALA A 16 41.42 17.10 -16.58
CA ALA A 16 40.40 16.19 -17.11
C ALA A 16 40.29 14.89 -16.29
N ALA A 17 41.42 14.34 -15.83
CA ALA A 17 41.44 13.16 -14.97
C ALA A 17 40.84 13.44 -13.58
N ILE A 18 41.08 14.63 -13.02
CA ILE A 18 40.44 15.05 -11.76
C ILE A 18 38.93 15.20 -11.99
N LEU A 19 38.51 15.85 -13.07
CA LEU A 19 37.10 16.06 -13.39
C LEU A 19 36.33 14.73 -13.56
N SER A 20 36.94 13.75 -14.21
CA SER A 20 36.32 12.43 -14.41
C SER A 20 36.12 11.67 -13.10
N LEU A 21 37.06 11.76 -12.15
CA LEU A 21 36.93 11.18 -10.82
C LEU A 21 35.77 11.81 -10.02
N PHE A 22 35.61 13.14 -10.11
CA PHE A 22 34.49 13.83 -9.49
C PHE A 22 33.15 13.41 -10.08
N LEU A 23 33.04 13.34 -11.41
CA LEU A 23 31.83 12.89 -12.10
C LEU A 23 31.45 11.45 -11.73
N PHE A 24 32.44 10.55 -11.64
CA PHE A 24 32.23 9.17 -11.21
C PHE A 24 31.69 9.06 -9.78
N ARG A 25 32.16 9.92 -8.87
CA ARG A 25 31.66 9.98 -7.48
C ARG A 25 30.26 10.54 -7.36
N VAL A 26 29.89 11.53 -8.16
CA VAL A 26 28.51 12.06 -8.19
C VAL A 26 27.54 11.04 -8.79
N ALA A 27 27.95 10.35 -9.87
CA ALA A 27 27.12 9.33 -10.51
C ALA A 27 26.83 8.14 -9.58
N SER A 28 27.82 7.67 -8.82
CA SER A 28 27.62 6.60 -7.83
C SER A 28 26.68 7.00 -6.70
N GLN A 29 26.84 8.19 -6.12
CA GLN A 29 25.92 8.69 -5.08
C GLN A 29 24.48 8.86 -5.58
N GLY A 30 24.31 9.36 -6.81
CA GLY A 30 22.98 9.48 -7.43
C GLY A 30 22.32 8.13 -7.69
N TYR A 31 23.13 7.11 -8.04
CA TYR A 31 22.64 5.75 -8.27
C TYR A 31 22.20 5.07 -6.98
N ASP A 32 22.97 5.24 -5.89
CA ASP A 32 22.63 4.69 -4.58
C ASP A 32 21.32 5.31 -4.04
N LEU A 33 21.15 6.63 -4.19
CA LEU A 33 19.91 7.31 -3.79
C LEU A 33 18.70 6.83 -4.63
N TYR A 34 18.91 6.57 -5.92
CA TYR A 34 17.88 6.04 -6.82
C TYR A 34 17.44 4.62 -6.43
N CYS A 35 18.39 3.74 -6.10
CA CYS A 35 18.08 2.38 -5.63
C CYS A 35 17.36 2.40 -4.26
N VAL A 36 17.82 3.22 -3.32
CA VAL A 36 17.19 3.35 -1.99
C VAL A 36 15.75 3.87 -2.10
N HIS A 37 15.47 4.84 -2.99
CA HIS A 37 14.09 5.29 -3.23
C HIS A 37 13.19 4.19 -3.81
N LYS A 38 13.74 3.32 -4.65
CA LYS A 38 12.97 2.26 -5.30
C LYS A 38 12.59 1.15 -4.32
N GLU A 39 13.41 0.92 -3.29
CA GLU A 39 13.13 -0.03 -2.21
C GLU A 39 12.20 0.56 -1.14
N THR A 40 12.36 1.84 -0.79
CA THR A 40 11.47 2.50 0.19
C THR A 40 10.05 2.63 -0.34
N VAL A 41 9.85 2.93 -1.64
CA VAL A 41 8.51 3.04 -2.23
C VAL A 41 7.76 1.69 -2.23
N LYS A 42 8.47 0.57 -2.42
CA LYS A 42 7.86 -0.77 -2.35
C LYS A 42 7.50 -1.17 -0.92
N THR A 43 8.34 -0.83 0.04
CA THR A 43 8.10 -1.14 1.46
C THR A 43 7.03 -0.23 2.05
N GLN A 44 6.97 1.04 1.64
CA GLN A 44 5.97 2.00 2.12
C GLN A 44 4.55 1.58 1.73
N ALA A 45 4.35 1.11 0.49
CA ALA A 45 3.05 0.60 0.06
C ALA A 45 2.57 -0.59 0.92
N LYS A 46 3.49 -1.46 1.35
CA LYS A 46 3.17 -2.59 2.24
C LYS A 46 2.91 -2.15 3.68
N VAL A 47 3.64 -1.15 4.18
CA VAL A 47 3.40 -0.58 5.51
C VAL A 47 2.05 0.14 5.56
N ASP A 48 1.68 0.87 4.51
CA ASP A 48 0.41 1.58 4.44
C ASP A 48 -0.78 0.62 4.31
N SER A 49 -0.64 -0.48 3.55
CA SER A 49 -1.68 -1.52 3.51
C SER A 49 -1.83 -2.21 4.87
N LEU A 50 -0.72 -2.57 5.52
CA LEU A 50 -0.73 -3.20 6.85
C LEU A 50 -1.31 -2.27 7.93
N LYS A 51 -1.07 -0.96 7.88
CA LYS A 51 -1.70 0.00 8.80
C LYS A 51 -3.20 0.10 8.60
N LYS A 52 -3.66 0.08 7.35
CA LYS A 52 -5.09 0.14 7.05
C LYS A 52 -5.82 -1.12 7.50
N GLU A 53 -5.22 -2.30 7.28
CA GLU A 53 -5.75 -3.58 7.77
C GLU A 53 -5.78 -3.63 9.30
N ASN A 54 -4.72 -3.18 9.98
CA ASN A 54 -4.73 -3.12 11.45
C ASN A 54 -5.82 -2.21 12.00
N ALA A 55 -6.06 -1.04 11.41
CA ALA A 55 -7.12 -0.13 11.85
C ALA A 55 -8.52 -0.75 11.67
N GLN A 56 -8.73 -1.51 10.58
CA GLN A 56 -9.97 -2.25 10.36
C GLN A 56 -10.14 -3.40 11.37
N LEU A 57 -9.07 -4.15 11.64
CA LEU A 57 -9.07 -5.24 12.61
C LEU A 57 -9.25 -4.77 14.05
N GLU A 58 -8.67 -3.62 14.43
CA GLU A 58 -8.91 -3.01 15.74
C GLU A 58 -10.37 -2.57 15.88
N GLN A 59 -10.95 -1.98 14.84
CA GLN A 59 -12.36 -1.62 14.84
C GLN A 59 -13.28 -2.84 14.91
N GLU A 60 -12.97 -3.93 14.20
CA GLU A 60 -13.67 -5.20 14.33
C GLU A 60 -13.52 -5.78 15.74
N LYS A 61 -12.33 -5.72 16.34
CA LYS A 61 -12.09 -6.21 17.70
C LYS A 61 -12.90 -5.43 18.75
N GLU A 62 -13.02 -4.11 18.62
CA GLU A 62 -13.91 -3.32 19.48
C GLU A 62 -15.38 -3.70 19.26
N ASN A 63 -15.79 -3.89 18.01
CA ASN A 63 -17.15 -4.31 17.66
C ASN A 63 -17.48 -5.75 18.15
N LEU A 64 -16.49 -6.65 18.23
CA LEU A 64 -16.66 -7.98 18.81
C LEU A 64 -16.95 -7.93 20.33
N GLY A 65 -16.63 -6.82 21.00
CA GLY A 65 -17.02 -6.60 22.40
C GLY A 65 -18.46 -6.10 22.57
N ASP A 66 -19.09 -5.62 21.49
CA ASP A 66 -20.45 -5.12 21.49
C ASP A 66 -21.46 -6.22 21.14
N ILE A 67 -22.25 -6.62 22.14
CA ILE A 67 -23.31 -7.62 22.01
C ILE A 67 -24.31 -7.23 20.91
N HIS A 68 -24.61 -5.94 20.72
CA HIS A 68 -25.53 -5.49 19.69
C HIS A 68 -24.99 -5.68 18.26
N TYR A 69 -23.68 -5.55 18.08
CA TYR A 69 -23.04 -5.80 16.79
C TYR A 69 -23.05 -7.29 16.45
N ILE A 70 -22.73 -8.16 17.42
CA ILE A 70 -22.81 -9.62 17.26
C ILE A 70 -24.23 -10.06 16.89
N GLU A 71 -25.24 -9.52 17.58
CA GLU A 71 -26.64 -9.80 17.28
C GLU A 71 -27.01 -9.37 15.86
N LYS A 72 -26.56 -8.19 15.42
CA LYS A 72 -26.82 -7.69 14.06
C LYS A 72 -26.17 -8.58 12.99
N VAL A 73 -24.93 -9.02 13.18
CA VAL A 73 -24.24 -9.94 12.25
C VAL A 73 -24.93 -11.30 12.23
N ALA A 74 -25.27 -11.84 13.40
CA ALA A 74 -25.99 -13.10 13.52
C ALA A 74 -27.33 -13.08 12.76
N ARG A 75 -28.08 -11.99 12.87
CA ARG A 75 -29.36 -11.82 12.16
C ARG A 75 -29.18 -11.60 10.66
N ASN A 76 -28.26 -10.74 10.25
CA ASN A 76 -28.14 -10.32 8.85
C ASN A 76 -27.36 -11.30 7.97
N GLU A 77 -26.24 -11.85 8.46
CA GLU A 77 -25.38 -12.73 7.66
C GLU A 77 -25.73 -14.21 7.85
N HIS A 78 -26.16 -14.58 9.06
CA HIS A 78 -26.44 -15.97 9.41
C HIS A 78 -27.94 -16.28 9.53
N ASN A 79 -28.83 -15.31 9.33
CA ASN A 79 -30.29 -15.47 9.47
C ASN A 79 -30.70 -16.11 10.81
N MET A 80 -29.91 -15.87 11.86
CA MET A 80 -30.20 -16.36 13.21
C MET A 80 -31.19 -15.42 13.91
N VAL A 81 -32.02 -15.97 14.79
CA VAL A 81 -33.00 -15.22 15.59
C VAL A 81 -32.92 -15.62 17.05
N GLY A 82 -33.42 -14.77 17.95
CA GLY A 82 -33.45 -15.06 19.38
C GLY A 82 -34.28 -16.32 19.69
N LYS A 83 -34.00 -16.98 20.83
CA LYS A 83 -34.66 -18.25 21.22
C LYS A 83 -36.19 -18.20 21.24
N ASN A 84 -36.78 -17.01 21.40
CA ASN A 84 -38.23 -16.80 21.50
C ASN A 84 -38.78 -15.96 20.33
N GLU A 85 -38.02 -15.80 19.25
CA GLU A 85 -38.41 -14.99 18.08
C GLU A 85 -38.66 -15.87 16.85
N ILE A 86 -39.58 -15.42 15.99
CA ILE A 86 -39.97 -16.17 14.78
C ILE A 86 -39.16 -15.63 13.60
N PRO A 87 -38.41 -16.48 12.86
CA PRO A 87 -37.69 -16.03 11.67
C PRO A 87 -38.67 -15.71 10.53
N LEU A 88 -38.51 -14.53 9.93
CA LEU A 88 -39.31 -14.08 8.78
C LEU A 88 -38.46 -14.13 7.52
N PHE A 89 -38.83 -14.99 6.56
CA PHE A 89 -38.21 -15.05 5.25
C PHE A 89 -39.03 -14.23 4.26
N MET A 90 -38.48 -13.12 3.78
CA MET A 90 -39.09 -12.37 2.68
C MET A 90 -38.79 -13.09 1.37
N ILE A 91 -39.77 -13.83 0.86
CA ILE A 91 -39.68 -14.47 -0.45
C ILE A 91 -40.02 -13.42 -1.51
N ASP A 92 -39.00 -12.99 -2.26
CA ASP A 92 -39.22 -12.13 -3.42
C ASP A 92 -40.01 -12.90 -4.49
N GLY A 93 -40.89 -12.20 -5.21
CA GLY A 93 -42.00 -12.80 -5.97
C GLY A 93 -41.62 -13.81 -7.07
N LYS A 94 -40.32 -13.95 -7.39
CA LYS A 94 -39.80 -14.91 -8.36
C LYS A 94 -39.74 -16.36 -7.85
N ASP A 95 -39.70 -16.59 -6.54
CA ASP A 95 -39.57 -17.93 -5.95
C ASP A 95 -40.91 -18.57 -5.53
N LYS A 96 -42.01 -17.81 -5.59
CA LYS A 96 -43.38 -18.30 -5.34
C LYS A 96 -43.78 -19.45 -6.28
N ALA A 97 -43.17 -19.52 -7.47
CA ALA A 97 -43.41 -20.60 -8.43
C ALA A 97 -42.74 -21.94 -8.05
N LYS A 98 -41.76 -21.95 -7.13
CA LYS A 98 -41.03 -23.15 -6.70
C LYS A 98 -41.61 -23.79 -5.43
N ALA A 99 -42.32 -23.02 -4.60
CA ALA A 99 -42.89 -23.51 -3.34
C ALA A 99 -44.30 -24.12 -3.47
N SER A 100 -45.03 -23.84 -4.56
CA SER A 100 -46.37 -24.40 -4.82
C SER A 100 -46.35 -25.72 -5.61
N GLY A 101 -45.17 -26.27 -5.88
CA GLY A 101 -44.97 -27.53 -6.59
C GLY A 101 -44.43 -28.63 -5.68
N LYS A 102 -45.16 -28.98 -4.63
CA LYS A 102 -45.02 -30.27 -3.96
C LYS A 102 -46.29 -30.65 -3.22
#